data_AF-A0AAU0UL59-F1
#
_entry.id   AF-A0AAU0UL59-F1
#
_cell.length_a   1.000
_cell.length_b   1.000
_cell.length_c   1.000
_cell.angle_alpha   90.00
_cell.angle_beta   90.00
_cell.angle_gamma   90.00
#
_symmetry.space_group_name_H-M   'P 1'
#
loop_
_entity.id
_entity.type
_entity.pdbx_description
1 polymer ?
#
loop_
_entity_poly.entity_id
_entity_poly.type
_entity_poly.pdbx_seq_one_letter_code
_entity_poly.pdbx_strand_id
1 'polypeptide(L)'
;MQKKYKTSPNKRTEYIYYPADGTKITISPGEASNSFIELLHSMDDNEVDEQRRYDYRVTTHLDAYHDGEDESANDRNKYLADNSTNPEKLLIEAEKEAEHLDMLDKLTKAMDCLLPQQKELFKKVYIENRTNVDIATEEGVTETAIRKRLKKMHEKLRKVLS
;
A
#
# COMPACT_ATOMS: atom_id res chain seq x y z
N MET A 1 13.00 7.75 -29.96
CA MET A 1 12.73 7.25 -28.58
C MET A 1 11.61 8.09 -28.01
N GLN A 2 10.48 7.50 -27.57
CA GLN A 2 9.31 8.26 -27.10
C GLN A 2 9.57 8.91 -25.73
N LYS A 3 9.15 10.16 -25.55
CA LYS A 3 9.29 10.87 -24.27
C LYS A 3 8.22 10.39 -23.29
N LYS A 4 8.61 10.10 -22.04
CA LYS A 4 7.66 9.72 -20.97
C LYS A 4 7.00 10.94 -20.30
N TYR A 5 7.65 12.10 -20.39
CA TYR A 5 7.23 13.32 -19.71
C TYR A 5 7.37 14.52 -20.64
N LYS A 6 6.46 15.48 -20.46
CA LYS A 6 6.50 16.79 -21.12
C LYS A 6 7.76 17.56 -20.74
N THR A 7 8.30 18.32 -21.67
CA THR A 7 9.42 19.23 -21.39
C THR A 7 8.91 20.40 -20.55
N SER A 8 9.61 20.71 -19.46
CA SER A 8 9.23 21.83 -18.58
C SER A 8 9.38 23.17 -19.32
N PRO A 9 8.55 24.18 -19.05
CA PRO A 9 8.57 25.47 -19.74
C PRO A 9 9.96 26.12 -19.78
N ASN A 10 10.69 26.05 -18.66
CA ASN A 10 12.04 26.63 -18.52
C ASN A 10 13.11 25.95 -19.39
N LYS A 11 12.83 24.77 -19.95
CA LYS A 11 13.75 24.02 -20.82
C LYS A 11 13.32 24.05 -22.29
N ARG A 12 12.31 24.85 -22.66
CA ARG A 12 11.77 24.93 -24.04
C ARG A 12 12.55 25.88 -24.95
N THR A 13 13.58 26.54 -24.45
CA THR A 13 14.46 27.40 -25.24
C THR A 13 15.30 26.63 -26.25
N GLU A 14 15.58 25.36 -25.96
CA GLU A 14 16.32 24.44 -26.83
C GLU A 14 15.47 23.19 -27.08
N TYR A 15 15.61 22.59 -28.26
CA TYR A 15 14.99 21.30 -28.55
C TYR A 15 16.05 20.21 -28.68
N ILE A 16 15.84 19.10 -27.97
CA ILE A 16 16.72 17.93 -28.03
C ILE A 16 16.00 16.84 -28.81
N TYR A 17 16.58 16.48 -29.96
CA TYR A 17 16.11 15.41 -30.82
C TYR A 17 16.99 14.16 -30.67
N TYR A 18 16.34 13.00 -30.68
CA TYR A 18 16.98 11.68 -30.62
C TYR A 18 16.57 10.85 -31.86
N PRO A 19 17.37 10.87 -32.94
CA PRO A 19 17.18 10.03 -34.12
C PRO A 19 17.39 8.54 -33.78
N ALA A 20 17.00 7.68 -34.72
CA ALA A 20 17.12 6.22 -34.58
C ALA A 20 18.56 5.74 -34.33
N ASP A 21 19.56 6.52 -34.77
CA ASP A 21 20.99 6.24 -34.60
C ASP A 21 21.51 6.55 -33.18
N GLY A 22 20.66 7.08 -32.29
CA GLY A 22 21.00 7.34 -30.88
C GLY A 22 21.86 8.58 -30.62
N THR A 23 22.22 9.33 -31.65
CA THR A 23 23.02 10.56 -31.55
C THR A 23 22.17 11.74 -31.07
N LYS A 24 22.54 12.36 -29.95
CA LYS A 24 21.80 13.52 -29.43
C LYS A 24 22.07 14.76 -30.29
N ILE A 25 21.02 15.32 -30.90
CA ILE A 25 21.08 16.60 -31.63
C ILE A 25 20.40 17.68 -30.79
N THR A 26 21.07 18.82 -30.58
CA THR A 26 20.52 19.95 -29.83
C THR A 26 20.29 21.09 -30.81
N ILE A 27 19.03 21.48 -30.99
CA ILE A 27 18.60 22.57 -31.87
C ILE A 27 18.45 23.81 -31.00
N SER A 28 19.27 24.81 -31.28
CA SER A 28 19.22 26.12 -30.62
C SER A 28 18.49 27.15 -31.49
N PRO A 29 17.95 28.24 -30.90
CA PRO A 29 17.21 29.27 -31.64
C PRO A 29 18.05 30.05 -32.67
N GLY A 30 19.38 29.84 -32.71
CA GLY A 30 20.25 30.37 -33.75
C GLY A 30 20.22 29.56 -35.06
N GLU A 31 19.82 28.30 -35.01
CA GLU A 31 19.79 27.37 -36.16
C GLU A 31 18.37 27.15 -36.70
N ALA A 32 17.35 27.36 -35.86
CA ALA A 32 15.93 27.23 -36.21
C ALA A 32 15.11 28.39 -35.64
N SER A 33 14.04 28.79 -36.35
CA SER A 33 13.11 29.82 -35.87
C SER A 33 12.48 29.41 -34.54
N ASN A 34 12.28 30.36 -33.62
CA ASN A 34 11.59 30.13 -32.33
C ASN A 34 10.23 29.44 -32.51
N SER A 35 9.51 29.78 -33.59
CA SER A 35 8.23 29.15 -33.96
C SER A 35 8.34 27.64 -34.19
N PHE A 36 9.47 27.18 -34.72
CA PHE A 36 9.74 25.78 -34.99
C PHE A 36 10.03 24.98 -33.72
N ILE A 37 10.77 25.58 -32.79
CA ILE A 37 11.08 24.98 -31.48
C ILE A 37 9.78 24.80 -30.67
N GLU A 38 8.89 25.79 -30.69
CA GLU A 38 7.58 25.71 -30.04
C GLU A 38 6.71 24.61 -30.65
N LEU A 39 6.67 24.53 -31.99
CA LEU A 39 5.93 23.47 -32.70
C LEU A 39 6.42 22.08 -32.30
N LEU A 40 7.73 21.85 -32.24
CA LEU A 40 8.30 20.55 -31.86
C LEU A 40 7.95 20.15 -30.42
N HIS A 41 8.02 21.09 -29.46
CA HIS A 41 7.57 20.79 -28.09
C HIS A 41 6.06 20.53 -28.02
N SER A 42 5.24 21.17 -28.86
CA SER A 42 3.79 20.91 -28.91
C SER A 42 3.45 19.51 -29.44
N MET A 43 4.21 19.02 -30.43
CA MET A 43 4.05 17.68 -30.98
C MET A 43 4.41 16.62 -29.94
N ASP A 44 5.54 16.79 -29.25
CA ASP A 44 5.95 15.90 -28.15
C ASP A 44 4.92 15.90 -27.01
N ASP A 45 4.37 17.06 -26.64
CA ASP A 45 3.35 17.16 -25.59
C ASP A 45 2.07 16.41 -25.97
N ASN A 46 1.65 16.46 -27.23
CA ASN A 46 0.48 15.74 -27.74
C ASN A 46 0.70 14.22 -27.73
N GLU A 47 1.88 13.76 -28.17
CA GLU A 47 2.23 12.33 -28.14
C GLU A 47 2.24 11.79 -26.70
N VAL A 48 2.82 12.53 -25.75
CA VAL A 48 2.80 12.17 -24.31
C VAL A 48 1.38 12.07 -23.77
N ASP A 49 0.50 13.02 -24.13
CA ASP A 49 -0.90 13.00 -23.69
C ASP A 49 -1.69 11.85 -24.32
N GLU A 50 -1.47 11.56 -25.60
CA GLU A 50 -2.09 10.44 -26.30
C GLU A 50 -1.68 9.10 -25.68
N GLN A 51 -0.38 8.91 -25.41
CA GLN A 51 0.11 7.71 -24.75
C GLN A 51 -0.49 7.54 -23.35
N ARG A 52 -0.61 8.61 -22.56
CA ARG A 52 -1.26 8.57 -21.24
C ARG A 52 -2.75 8.19 -21.33
N ARG A 53 -3.47 8.70 -22.35
CA ARG A 53 -4.87 8.31 -22.59
C ARG A 53 -4.97 6.85 -23.00
N TYR A 54 -4.05 6.38 -23.84
CA TYR A 54 -3.97 4.97 -24.23
C TYR A 54 -3.69 4.08 -23.03
N ASP A 55 -2.68 4.39 -22.22
CA ASP A 55 -2.33 3.63 -21.02
C ASP A 55 -3.49 3.59 -20.02
N TYR A 56 -4.21 4.71 -19.83
CA TYR A 56 -5.40 4.75 -19.00
C TYR A 56 -6.54 3.91 -19.59
N ARG A 57 -6.80 4.00 -20.90
CA ARG A 57 -7.81 3.16 -21.58
C ARG A 57 -7.46 1.68 -21.46
N VAL A 58 -6.20 1.31 -21.67
CA VAL A 58 -5.75 -0.08 -21.58
C VAL A 58 -5.86 -0.59 -20.16
N THR A 59 -5.37 0.13 -19.16
CA THR A 59 -5.47 -0.31 -17.75
C THR A 59 -6.92 -0.42 -17.29
N THR A 60 -7.77 0.56 -17.61
CA THR A 60 -9.20 0.49 -17.28
C THR A 60 -9.96 -0.59 -18.04
N HIS A 61 -9.53 -0.97 -19.25
CA HIS A 61 -10.21 -2.00 -20.04
C HIS A 61 -9.67 -3.42 -19.79
N LEU A 62 -8.35 -3.60 -19.57
CA LEU A 62 -7.78 -4.93 -19.26
C LEU A 62 -8.18 -5.40 -17.86
N ASP A 63 -8.13 -4.52 -16.85
CA ASP A 63 -8.49 -4.90 -15.48
C ASP A 63 -10.01 -5.11 -15.30
N ALA A 64 -10.81 -4.75 -16.30
CA ALA A 64 -12.27 -4.88 -16.30
C ALA A 64 -12.77 -6.21 -16.90
N TYR A 65 -11.89 -7.10 -17.39
CA TYR A 65 -12.29 -8.41 -17.90
C TYR A 65 -11.46 -9.52 -17.25
N HIS A 66 -12.11 -10.33 -16.42
CA HIS A 66 -11.60 -11.66 -16.09
C HIS A 66 -11.80 -12.62 -17.27
N ASP A 67 -10.81 -13.49 -17.48
CA ASP A 67 -10.79 -14.60 -18.42
C ASP A 67 -11.57 -15.81 -17.87
N GLY A 68 -12.85 -15.62 -17.56
CA GLY A 68 -13.75 -16.73 -17.20
C GLY A 68 -14.21 -17.50 -18.45
N GLU A 69 -14.12 -18.83 -18.40
CA GLU A 69 -14.53 -19.78 -19.48
C GLU A 69 -16.05 -19.85 -19.72
N ASP A 70 -16.88 -19.19 -18.91
CA ASP A 70 -18.33 -19.29 -18.98
C ASP A 70 -18.97 -18.18 -19.86
N GLU A 71 -19.98 -18.56 -20.67
CA GLU A 71 -20.63 -17.72 -21.69
C GLU A 71 -21.43 -16.51 -21.14
N SER A 72 -21.65 -16.42 -19.83
CA SER A 72 -22.37 -15.29 -19.24
C SER A 72 -21.45 -14.08 -19.03
N ALA A 73 -21.30 -13.27 -20.07
CA ALA A 73 -20.47 -12.06 -20.10
C ALA A 73 -20.89 -10.95 -19.10
N ASN A 74 -21.95 -11.13 -18.31
CA ASN A 74 -22.48 -10.12 -17.41
C ASN A 74 -21.70 -9.96 -16.08
N ASP A 75 -20.83 -10.90 -15.72
CA ASP A 75 -20.11 -10.91 -14.42
C ASP A 75 -18.63 -10.51 -14.52
N ARG A 76 -18.19 -9.97 -15.67
CA ARG A 76 -16.77 -9.66 -15.88
C ARG A 76 -16.35 -8.32 -15.28
N ASN A 77 -17.29 -7.44 -14.98
CA ASN A 77 -16.99 -6.13 -14.41
C ASN A 77 -16.90 -6.19 -12.87
N LYS A 78 -15.67 -6.16 -12.35
CA LYS A 78 -15.35 -6.15 -10.91
C LYS A 78 -16.14 -5.11 -10.10
N TYR A 79 -16.50 -3.98 -10.71
CA TYR A 79 -17.23 -2.89 -10.02
C TYR A 79 -18.74 -3.16 -9.89
N LEU A 80 -19.28 -4.12 -10.64
CA LEU A 80 -20.70 -4.49 -10.62
C LEU A 80 -20.94 -5.87 -9.98
N ALA A 81 -19.88 -6.59 -9.63
CA ALA A 81 -19.97 -7.90 -9.00
C ALA A 81 -20.51 -7.77 -7.56
N ASP A 82 -21.75 -8.18 -7.35
CA ASP A 82 -22.35 -8.25 -6.01
C ASP A 82 -21.97 -9.57 -5.33
N ASN A 83 -21.00 -9.48 -4.42
CA ASN A 83 -20.52 -10.61 -3.64
C ASN A 83 -21.18 -10.72 -2.26
N SER A 84 -22.18 -9.87 -1.94
CA SER A 84 -22.83 -9.85 -0.63
C SER A 84 -23.51 -11.17 -0.27
N THR A 85 -23.97 -11.91 -1.28
CA THR A 85 -24.69 -13.18 -1.12
C THR A 85 -23.85 -14.39 -1.55
N ASN A 86 -22.53 -14.22 -1.74
CA ASN A 86 -21.67 -15.32 -2.13
C ASN A 86 -21.50 -16.30 -0.94
N PRO A 87 -22.01 -17.56 -1.05
CA PRO A 87 -22.01 -18.50 0.06
C PRO A 87 -20.60 -18.90 0.49
N GLU A 88 -19.64 -18.96 -0.43
CA GLU A 88 -18.24 -19.28 -0.12
C GLU A 88 -17.63 -18.20 0.79
N LYS A 89 -17.86 -16.92 0.47
CA LYS A 89 -17.34 -15.81 1.28
C LYS A 89 -17.94 -15.77 2.67
N LEU A 90 -19.25 -15.99 2.77
CA LEU A 90 -19.95 -16.02 4.06
C LEU A 90 -19.45 -17.17 4.95
N LEU A 91 -19.20 -18.34 4.37
CA LEU A 91 -18.64 -19.48 5.11
C LEU A 91 -17.20 -19.19 5.57
N ILE A 92 -16.35 -18.64 4.72
CA ILE A 92 -14.97 -18.26 5.07
C ILE A 92 -14.95 -17.19 6.17
N GLU A 93 -15.85 -16.21 6.11
CA GLU A 93 -15.97 -15.17 7.14
C GLU A 93 -16.44 -15.76 8.46
N ALA A 94 -17.45 -16.63 8.46
CA ALA A 94 -17.92 -17.32 9.66
C ALA A 94 -16.84 -18.21 10.30
N GLU A 95 -16.06 -18.94 9.49
CA GLU A 95 -14.93 -19.73 9.98
C GLU A 95 -13.86 -18.84 10.61
N LYS A 96 -13.49 -17.73 9.97
CA LYS A 96 -12.53 -16.75 10.53
C LYS A 96 -13.03 -16.14 11.83
N GLU A 97 -14.32 -15.82 11.92
CA GLU A 97 -14.93 -15.31 13.15
C GLU A 97 -14.88 -16.33 14.27
N ALA A 98 -15.19 -17.60 13.98
CA ALA A 98 -15.10 -18.69 14.94
C ALA A 98 -13.65 -18.89 15.43
N GLU A 99 -12.68 -18.93 14.51
CA GLU A 99 -11.25 -19.01 14.85
C GLU A 99 -10.80 -17.83 15.72
N HIS A 100 -11.28 -16.62 15.41
CA HIS A 100 -10.97 -15.42 16.18
C HIS A 100 -11.57 -15.48 17.60
N LEU A 101 -12.81 -15.95 17.74
CA LEU A 101 -13.44 -16.14 19.05
C LEU A 101 -12.68 -17.19 19.89
N ASP A 102 -12.30 -18.31 19.29
CA ASP A 102 -11.46 -19.32 19.94
C ASP A 102 -10.11 -18.76 20.38
N MET A 103 -9.50 -17.88 19.57
CA MET A 103 -8.27 -17.19 19.90
C MET A 103 -8.44 -16.25 21.11
N LEU A 104 -9.54 -15.50 21.16
CA LEU A 104 -9.88 -14.65 22.30
C LEU A 104 -10.11 -15.47 23.57
N ASP A 105 -10.81 -16.60 23.48
CA ASP A 105 -11.04 -17.50 24.61
C ASP A 105 -9.76 -18.14 25.15
N LYS A 106 -8.81 -18.45 24.27
CA LYS A 106 -7.47 -18.90 24.67
C LYS A 106 -6.71 -17.77 25.36
N LEU A 107 -6.83 -16.54 24.86
CA LEU A 107 -6.18 -15.37 25.44
C LEU A 107 -6.77 -15.03 26.83
N THR A 108 -8.09 -15.08 27.01
CA THR A 108 -8.72 -14.82 28.32
C THR A 108 -8.25 -15.82 29.37
N LYS A 109 -8.24 -17.12 29.03
CA LYS A 109 -7.69 -18.18 29.89
C LYS A 109 -6.21 -17.95 30.22
N ALA A 110 -5.41 -17.54 29.23
CA ALA A 110 -3.99 -17.22 29.46
C ALA A 110 -3.82 -16.01 30.38
N MET A 111 -4.66 -14.98 30.23
CA MET A 111 -4.64 -13.80 31.08
C MET A 111 -5.03 -14.12 32.53
N ASP A 112 -5.90 -15.09 32.78
CA ASP A 112 -6.25 -15.51 34.14
C ASP A 112 -5.09 -16.14 34.92
N CYS A 113 -4.11 -16.71 34.24
CA CYS A 113 -2.87 -17.21 34.86
C CYS A 113 -1.86 -16.10 35.21
N LEU A 114 -2.09 -14.84 34.82
CA LEU A 114 -1.18 -13.72 35.13
C LEU A 114 -1.45 -13.13 36.51
N LEU A 115 -0.36 -12.71 37.18
CA LEU A 115 -0.46 -11.95 38.42
C LEU A 115 -1.09 -10.57 38.17
N PRO A 116 -1.78 -9.97 39.17
CA PRO A 116 -2.42 -8.66 39.03
C PRO A 116 -1.46 -7.57 38.57
N GLN A 117 -0.24 -7.55 39.11
CA GLN A 117 0.83 -6.62 38.68
C GLN A 117 1.22 -6.79 37.20
N GLN A 118 1.12 -8.00 36.65
CA GLN A 118 1.39 -8.25 35.22
C GLN A 118 0.21 -7.81 34.35
N LYS A 119 -1.03 -7.94 34.83
CA LYS A 119 -2.24 -7.45 34.15
C LYS A 119 -2.27 -5.93 34.06
N GLU A 120 -1.88 -5.23 35.13
CA GLU A 120 -1.79 -3.77 35.13
C GLU A 120 -0.72 -3.28 34.15
N LEU A 121 0.46 -3.90 34.14
CA LEU A 121 1.51 -3.61 33.17
C LEU A 121 1.02 -3.84 31.73
N PHE A 122 0.29 -4.93 31.49
CA PHE A 122 -0.30 -5.22 30.17
C PHE A 122 -1.29 -4.14 29.75
N LYS A 123 -2.17 -3.68 30.65
CA LYS A 123 -3.12 -2.60 30.37
C LYS A 123 -2.41 -1.30 30.02
N LYS A 124 -1.40 -0.89 30.80
CA LYS A 124 -0.63 0.34 30.55
C LYS A 124 0.09 0.31 29.19
N VAL A 125 0.60 -0.85 28.77
CA VAL A 125 1.36 -0.99 27.52
C VAL A 125 0.44 -1.16 26.31
N TYR A 126 -0.53 -2.07 26.34
CA TYR A 126 -1.30 -2.47 25.16
C TYR A 126 -2.66 -1.79 25.03
N ILE A 127 -3.26 -1.31 26.13
CA ILE A 127 -4.56 -0.61 26.09
C ILE A 127 -4.33 0.91 26.10
N GLU A 128 -3.43 1.38 26.97
CA GLU A 128 -3.14 2.82 27.11
C GLU A 128 -2.00 3.31 26.21
N ASN A 129 -1.32 2.40 25.50
CA ASN A 129 -0.21 2.70 24.57
C ASN A 129 0.90 3.57 25.18
N ARG A 130 1.15 3.47 26.50
CA ARG A 130 2.20 4.24 27.17
C ARG A 130 3.58 3.68 26.84
N THR A 131 4.60 4.55 26.85
CA THR A 131 5.97 4.11 26.63
C THR A 131 6.52 3.40 27.87
N ASN A 132 7.46 2.48 27.67
CA ASN A 132 8.14 1.79 28.77
C ASN A 132 8.90 2.76 29.69
N VAL A 133 9.31 3.92 29.17
CA VAL A 133 10.00 4.96 29.94
C VAL A 133 9.02 5.66 30.89
N ASP A 134 7.83 6.00 30.40
CA ASP A 134 6.80 6.65 31.24
C ASP A 134 6.36 5.73 32.38
N ILE A 135 6.11 4.45 32.07
CA ILE A 135 5.75 3.44 33.09
C ILE A 135 6.89 3.26 34.11
N ALA A 136 8.15 3.34 33.67
CA ALA A 136 9.32 3.27 34.55
C ALA A 136 9.37 4.46 35.52
N THR A 137 9.11 5.66 35.01
CA THR A 137 9.07 6.86 35.85
C THR A 137 7.92 6.83 36.87
N GLU A 138 6.75 6.31 36.48
CA GLU A 138 5.58 6.20 37.35
C GLU A 138 5.79 5.16 38.46
N GLU A 139 6.37 4.01 38.14
CA GLU A 139 6.62 2.94 39.12
C GLU A 139 7.93 3.12 39.92
N GLY A 140 8.75 4.12 39.57
CA GLY A 140 10.07 4.34 40.18
C GLY A 140 11.08 3.24 39.86
N VAL A 141 10.93 2.58 38.71
CA VAL A 141 11.70 1.41 38.28
C VAL A 141 12.53 1.75 37.03
N THR A 142 13.65 1.07 36.81
CA THR A 142 14.43 1.26 35.58
C THR A 142 13.72 0.68 34.36
N GLU A 143 13.88 1.30 33.19
CA GLU A 143 13.29 0.82 31.93
C GLU A 143 13.66 -0.64 31.63
N THR A 144 14.90 -1.04 31.97
CA THR A 144 15.38 -2.41 31.79
C THR A 144 14.63 -3.43 32.65
N ALA A 145 14.16 -3.04 33.84
CA ALA A 145 13.36 -3.90 34.70
C ALA A 145 11.93 -4.08 34.15
N ILE A 146 11.33 -3.05 33.55
CA ILE A 146 10.04 -3.17 32.83
C ILE A 146 10.18 -4.10 31.64
N ARG A 147 11.22 -3.96 30.82
CA ARG A 147 11.49 -4.88 29.70
C ARG A 147 11.63 -6.33 30.19
N LYS A 148 12.32 -6.57 31.31
CA LYS A 148 12.41 -7.91 31.92
C LYS A 148 11.06 -8.45 32.40
N ARG A 149 10.21 -7.60 33.00
CA ARG A 149 8.85 -7.98 33.44
C ARG A 149 7.96 -8.33 32.24
N LEU A 150 8.00 -7.54 31.16
CA LEU A 150 7.31 -7.82 29.90
C LEU A 150 7.77 -9.16 29.30
N LYS A 151 9.08 -9.41 29.25
CA LYS A 151 9.61 -10.68 28.76
C LYS A 151 9.06 -11.88 29.54
N LYS A 152 9.05 -11.81 30.87
CA LYS A 152 8.47 -12.87 31.73
C LYS A 152 6.97 -13.03 31.53
N MET A 153 6.25 -11.94 31.29
CA MET A 153 4.82 -11.97 30.99
C MET A 153 4.55 -12.68 29.66
N HIS A 154 5.29 -12.35 28.60
CA HIS A 154 5.20 -13.04 27.31
C HIS A 154 5.59 -14.51 27.39
N GLU A 155 6.63 -14.87 28.16
CA GLU A 155 7.00 -16.27 28.39
C GLU A 155 5.87 -17.07 29.07
N LYS A 156 5.13 -16.46 29.99
CA LYS A 156 3.97 -17.11 30.62
C LYS A 156 2.81 -17.26 29.65
N LEU A 157 2.46 -16.20 28.91
CA LEU A 157 1.40 -16.27 27.91
C LEU A 157 1.72 -17.32 26.84
N ARG A 158 2.97 -17.40 26.38
CA ARG A 158 3.41 -18.41 25.42
C ARG A 158 3.27 -19.84 25.94
N LYS A 159 3.45 -20.08 27.24
CA LYS A 159 3.25 -21.42 27.82
C LYS A 159 1.78 -21.85 27.87
N VAL A 160 0.86 -20.91 27.95
CA VAL A 160 -0.59 -21.20 28.02
C VAL A 160 -1.23 -21.21 26.63
N LEU A 161 -0.67 -20.45 25.69
CA LEU A 161 -1.13 -20.35 24.29
C LEU A 161 -0.47 -21.38 23.35
N SER A 162 0.63 -22.01 23.77
CA SER A 162 1.28 -23.11 23.04
C SER A 162 0.61 -24.44 23.32
#